data_AF-A0A381Z485-F1
#
_entry.id   AF-A0A381Z485-F1
#
_cell.length_a   1.000
_cell.length_b   1.000
_cell.length_c   1.000
_cell.angle_alpha   90.00
_cell.angle_beta   90.00
_cell.angle_gamma   90.00
#
_symmetry.space_group_name_H-M   'P 1'
#
loop_
_entity.id
_entity.type
_entity.pdbx_description
1 polymer ?
#
loop_
_entity_poly.entity_id
_entity_poly.type
_entity_poly.pdbx_seq_one_letter_code
_entity_poly.pdbx_strand_id
1 'polypeptide(L)' 'MSNPYELRFRLLEMAQSYLQDEYCRKENVALDAWNFAQDQGNASTGLRKELQPESYSIEDIKKKATELYEFVEKQ' A
#
# COMPACT_ATOMS: atom_id res chain seq x y z
N MET A 1 -12.97 -24.28 -15.15
CA MET A 1 -13.71 -23.07 -14.75
C MET A 1 -13.30 -22.78 -13.31
N SER A 2 -12.69 -21.63 -13.02
CA SER A 2 -12.34 -21.30 -11.63
C SER A 2 -13.62 -21.10 -10.83
N ASN A 3 -13.63 -21.67 -9.63
CA ASN A 3 -14.72 -21.51 -8.68
C ASN A 3 -14.86 -20.03 -8.28
N PRO A 4 -16.08 -19.46 -8.18
CA PRO A 4 -16.31 -18.10 -7.67
C PRO A 4 -15.50 -17.71 -6.42
N TYR A 5 -15.24 -18.67 -5.53
CA TYR A 5 -14.41 -18.42 -4.34
C TYR A 5 -12.93 -18.21 -4.67
N GLU A 6 -12.38 -18.94 -5.65
CA GLU A 6 -10.99 -18.76 -6.10
C GLU A 6 -10.78 -17.39 -6.76
N LEU A 7 -11.78 -16.92 -7.51
CA LEU A 7 -11.72 -15.60 -8.13
C LEU A 7 -11.69 -14.49 -7.08
N ARG A 8 -12.57 -14.57 -6.07
CA ARG A 8 -12.59 -13.63 -4.94
C ARG A 8 -11.28 -13.65 -4.16
N PHE A 9 -10.74 -14.84 -3.90
CA PHE A 9 -9.47 -14.97 -3.20
C PHE A 9 -8.32 -14.36 -4.00
N ARG A 10 -8.23 -14.63 -5.31
CA ARG A 10 -7.22 -14.00 -6.19
C ARG A 10 -7.33 -12.47 -6.21
N LEU A 11 -8.55 -11.92 -6.22
CA LEU A 11 -8.75 -10.47 -6.18
C LEU A 11 -8.27 -9.86 -4.85
N LEU A 12 -8.52 -10.55 -3.73
CA LEU A 12 -7.98 -10.14 -2.43
C LEU A 12 -6.46 -10.21 -2.39
N GLU A 13 -5.85 -11.26 -2.94
CA GLU A 13 -4.38 -11.37 -3.03
C GLU A 13 -3.77 -10.27 -3.91
N MET A 14 -4.37 -9.98 -5.06
CA MET A 14 -3.92 -8.89 -5.94
C MET A 14 -4.05 -7.54 -5.25
N ALA A 15 -5.18 -7.29 -4.58
CA ALA A 15 -5.40 -6.07 -3.81
C ALA A 15 -4.38 -5.89 -2.68
N GLN A 16 -4.10 -6.97 -1.92
CA GLN A 16 -3.10 -6.95 -0.86
C GLN A 16 -1.70 -6.68 -1.42
N SER A 17 -1.32 -7.37 -2.50
CA SER A 17 -0.01 -7.19 -3.14
C SER A 17 0.17 -5.75 -3.63
N TYR A 18 -0.86 -5.19 -4.26
CA TYR A 18 -0.84 -3.78 -4.70
C TYR A 18 -0.62 -2.81 -3.54
N LEU A 19 -1.35 -2.99 -2.43
CA LEU A 19 -1.22 -2.11 -1.26
C LEU A 19 0.14 -2.26 -0.57
N GLN A 20 0.70 -3.47 -0.56
CA GLN A 20 2.04 -3.71 -0.08
C GLN A 20 3.09 -2.99 -0.93
N ASP A 21 2.96 -3.05 -2.26
CA ASP A 21 3.89 -2.37 -3.18
C ASP A 21 3.79 -0.85 -3.08
N GLU A 22 2.58 -0.29 -2.89
CA GLU A 22 2.38 1.12 -2.55
C GLU A 22 3.05 1.50 -1.23
N TYR A 23 2.86 0.68 -0.18
CA TYR A 23 3.47 0.91 1.13
C TYR A 23 5.00 0.93 1.03
N CYS A 24 5.61 -0.09 0.40
CA CYS A 24 7.05 -0.16 0.24
C CYS A 24 7.61 1.02 -0.56
N ARG A 25 6.89 1.50 -1.58
CA ARG A 25 7.30 2.71 -2.33
C ARG A 25 7.30 3.95 -1.43
N LYS A 26 6.26 4.14 -0.62
CA LYS A 26 6.20 5.28 0.32
C LYS A 26 7.25 5.17 1.41
N GLU A 27 7.51 3.96 1.90
CA GLU A 27 8.56 3.68 2.89
C GLU A 27 9.95 4.02 2.35
N ASN A 28 10.26 3.65 1.10
CA ASN A 28 11.54 3.99 0.48
C ASN A 28 11.72 5.51 0.38
N VAL A 29 10.69 6.24 -0.06
CA VAL A 29 10.73 7.71 -0.12
C VAL A 29 10.91 8.33 1.27
N ALA A 30 10.24 7.78 2.28
CA ALA A 30 10.37 8.21 3.67
C ALA A 30 11.79 7.99 4.20
N LEU A 31 12.42 6.85 3.88
CA LEU A 31 13.80 6.55 4.25
C LEU A 31 14.78 7.50 3.56
N ASP A 32 14.59 7.78 2.27
CA ASP A 32 15.44 8.72 1.52
C ASP A 32 15.35 10.14 2.10
N ALA A 33 14.14 10.61 2.39
CA ALA A 33 13.91 11.91 3.03
C ALA A 33 14.53 11.97 4.44
N TRP A 34 14.45 10.87 5.19
CA TRP A 34 15.06 10.75 6.51
C TRP A 34 16.59 10.85 6.44
N ASN A 35 17.22 10.10 5.53
CA ASN A 35 18.67 10.13 5.33
C ASN A 35 19.13 11.54 4.93
N PHE A 36 18.41 12.19 4.02
CA PHE A 36 18.70 13.57 3.63
C PHE A 36 18.58 14.56 4.79
N ALA A 37 17.56 14.39 5.65
CA ALA A 37 17.41 15.23 6.84
C ALA A 37 18.51 14.97 7.89
N GLN A 38 19.01 13.74 8.00
CA GLN A 38 20.16 13.43 8.84
C GLN A 38 21.43 14.12 8.33
N ASP A 39 21.68 14.08 7.02
CA ASP A 39 22.83 14.74 6.39
C ASP A 39 22.80 16.26 6.58
N GLN A 40 21.62 16.87 6.62
CA GLN A 40 21.45 18.30 6.90
C GLN A 40 21.44 18.66 8.40
N GLY A 41 21.44 17.68 9.30
CA GLY A 41 21.30 17.91 10.74
C GLY A 41 19.89 18.32 11.19
N ASN A 42 18.88 18.17 10.33
CA ASN A 42 17.47 18.50 10.59
C ASN A 42 16.64 17.27 11.03
N ALA A 43 17.28 16.11 11.21
CA ALA A 43 16.61 14.90 11.66
C ALA A 43 16.03 15.08 13.08
N SER A 44 14.71 15.06 13.17
CA SER A 44 13.97 15.16 14.44
C SER A 44 12.98 14.01 14.59
N THR A 45 12.59 13.72 15.85
CA THR A 45 11.57 12.71 16.13
C THR A 45 10.19 13.09 15.57
N GLY A 46 9.91 14.38 15.39
CA GLY A 46 8.71 14.88 14.73
C GLY A 46 8.71 14.54 13.23
N LEU A 47 9.80 14.87 12.53
CA LEU A 47 9.96 14.56 11.12
C LEU A 47 9.85 13.04 10.85
N ARG A 48 10.38 12.20 11.75
CA ARG A 48 10.25 10.75 11.62
C ARG A 48 8.80 10.26 11.66
N LYS A 49 7.95 10.89 12.47
CA LYS A 49 6.53 10.56 12.56
C LYS A 49 5.78 11.03 11.32
N GLU A 50 6.12 12.20 10.79
CA GLU A 50 5.50 12.75 9.58
C GLU A 50 5.84 11.94 8.33
N LEU A 51 7.06 11.42 8.25
CA LEU A 51 7.50 10.59 7.14
C LEU A 51 6.95 9.16 7.19
N GLN A 52 6.41 8.70 8.32
CA GLN A 52 5.96 7.32 8.44
C GLN A 52 4.75 7.06 7.54
N PRO A 53 4.83 6.11 6.58
CA PRO A 53 3.71 5.80 5.71
C PRO A 53 2.55 5.19 6.50
N GLU A 54 1.32 5.57 6.14
CA GLU A 54 0.11 4.99 6.70
C GLU A 54 0.04 3.50 6.35
N SER A 55 -0.17 2.66 7.37
CA SER A 55 -0.44 1.24 7.19
C SER A 55 -1.82 1.04 6.59
N TYR A 56 -1.95 0.16 5.61
CA TYR A 56 -3.24 -0.23 5.07
C TYR A 56 -3.94 -1.24 5.99
N SER A 57 -5.26 -1.20 6.00
CA SER A 57 -6.13 -2.07 6.79
C SER A 57 -6.76 -3.18 5.93
N ILE A 58 -7.45 -4.11 6.59
CA ILE A 58 -8.25 -5.13 5.90
C ILE A 58 -9.39 -4.48 5.09
N GLU A 59 -9.92 -3.35 5.56
CA GLU A 59 -10.96 -2.61 4.83
C GLU A 59 -10.44 -2.03 3.52
N ASP A 60 -9.19 -1.54 3.51
CA ASP A 60 -8.53 -1.04 2.30
C ASP A 60 -8.31 -2.16 1.28
N ILE A 61 -7.92 -3.36 1.74
CA ILE A 61 -7.78 -4.54 0.88
C ILE A 61 -9.13 -4.89 0.24
N LYS A 62 -10.22 -4.91 1.03
CA LYS A 62 -11.57 -5.20 0.53
C LYS A 62 -12.02 -4.15 -0.49
N LYS A 63 -11.82 -2.87 -0.19
CA LYS A 63 -12.14 -1.76 -1.10
C LYS A 63 -11.38 -1.90 -2.41
N LYS A 64 -10.08 -2.17 -2.35
CA LYS A 64 -9.22 -2.35 -3.52
C LYS A 64 -9.60 -3.58 -4.34
N ALA A 65 -9.99 -4.67 -3.69
CA ALA A 65 -10.50 -5.85 -4.38
C ALA A 65 -11.83 -5.58 -5.10
N THR A 66 -12.73 -4.78 -4.51
CA THR A 66 -13.96 -4.33 -5.17
C THR A 66 -13.65 -3.47 -6.40
N GLU A 67 -12.72 -2.52 -6.29
CA GLU A 67 -12.28 -1.71 -7.44
C GLU A 67 -11.74 -2.59 -8.59
N LEU A 68 -10.90 -3.59 -8.27
CA LEU A 68 -10.36 -4.53 -9.25
C LEU A 68 -11.46 -5.40 -9.87
N TYR A 69 -12.45 -5.83 -9.07
CA TYR A 69 -13.57 -6.61 -9.56
C TYR A 69 -14.45 -5.81 -10.52
N GLU A 70 -14.82 -4.59 -10.16
CA GLU A 70 -15.63 -3.69 -11.01
C GLU A 70 -14.93 -3.37 -12.33
N PHE A 71 -13.59 -3.24 -12.32
CA PHE A 71 -12.80 -3.06 -13.53
C PHE A 71 -12.90 -4.27 -14.48
N VAL A 72 -12.93 -5.48 -13.94
CA VAL A 72 -13.03 -6.71 -14.72
C VAL A 72 -14.47 -6.96 -15.21
N GLU A 73 -15.48 -6.61 -14.43
CA GLU A 73 -16.90 -6.82 -14.77
C GLU A 73 -17.45 -5.84 -15.82
N LYS A 74 -16.96 -4.59 -15.85
CA LYS A 74 -17.44 -3.56 -16.79
C LYS A 74 -16.83 -3.66 -18.20
N GLN A 75 -16.61 -4.87 -18.71
CA GLN A 75 -16.31 -5.11 -20.13
C GLN A 75 -17.57 -5.24 -20.98
#